data_AF-A0A4Q3G222-F1
#
_entry.id   AF-A0A4Q3G222-F1
#
_cell.length_a   1.000
_cell.length_b   1.000
_cell.length_c   1.000
_cell.angle_alpha   90.00
_cell.angle_beta   90.00
_cell.angle_gamma   90.00
#
_symmetry.space_group_name_H-M   'P 1'
#
loop_
_entity.id
_entity.type
_entity.pdbx_description
1 polymer ?
#
loop_
_entity_poly.entity_id
_entity_poly.type
_entity_poly.pdbx_seq_one_letter_code
_entity_poly.pdbx_strand_id
1 'polypeptide(L)'
;MSGAVQPCASPPEPETICERLAREIDEFINRRRGPSGGIKGLRYRFEEQIAPGAQGPGTTGWTNHERAISEQQKGLRDRLDDYDDNDCDDKGPPLPSGARNWAFRPVPSAGEWSKNNPVARTVEEDSGLIDKVRKATGLTGVALALYLIVSEGSRVVFPPRNLVPVP
;
A
#
# COMPACT_ATOMS: atom_id res chain seq x y z
N MET A 1 -11.61 33.89 61.29
CA MET A 1 -11.58 33.45 59.88
C MET A 1 -10.36 32.56 59.71
N SER A 2 -10.53 31.24 59.83
CA SER A 2 -9.43 30.28 59.62
C SER A 2 -9.44 29.86 58.17
N GLY A 3 -8.48 30.35 57.39
CA GLY A 3 -8.21 29.86 56.04
C GLY A 3 -7.53 28.50 56.14
N ALA A 4 -8.17 27.46 55.60
CA ALA A 4 -7.53 26.18 55.40
C ALA A 4 -6.48 26.33 54.29
N VAL A 5 -5.22 26.06 54.62
CA VAL A 5 -4.13 25.98 53.63
C VAL A 5 -4.31 24.68 52.86
N GLN A 6 -4.61 24.77 51.56
CA GLN A 6 -4.64 23.60 50.68
C GLN A 6 -3.23 23.04 50.54
N PRO A 7 -3.00 21.75 50.85
CA PRO A 7 -1.71 21.13 50.60
C PRO A 7 -1.45 21.08 49.09
N CYS A 8 -0.24 21.48 48.68
CA CYS A 8 0.24 21.31 47.33
C CYS A 8 0.21 19.81 46.96
N ALA A 9 -0.22 19.48 45.75
CA ALA A 9 -0.16 18.11 45.25
C ALA A 9 1.32 17.66 45.20
N SER A 10 1.59 16.48 45.75
CA SER A 10 2.91 15.85 45.65
C SER A 10 3.28 15.62 44.18
N PRO A 11 4.58 15.69 43.81
CA PRO A 11 5.03 15.34 42.47
C PRO A 11 4.67 13.88 42.15
N PRO A 12 4.39 13.53 40.89
CA PRO A 12 4.09 12.17 40.50
C PRO A 12 5.26 11.24 40.84
N GLU A 13 4.96 10.04 41.33
CA GLU A 13 5.97 9.02 41.61
C GLU A 13 6.68 8.58 40.31
N PRO A 14 7.96 8.16 40.40
CA PRO A 14 8.68 7.68 39.23
C PRO A 14 8.05 6.40 38.68
N GLU A 15 7.92 6.34 37.35
CA GLU A 15 7.37 5.18 36.65
C GLU A 15 8.20 3.91 36.90
N THR A 16 7.51 2.81 37.20
CA THR A 16 8.14 1.50 37.38
C THR A 16 8.63 0.91 36.05
N ILE A 17 9.52 -0.08 36.12
CA ILE A 17 10.01 -0.77 34.91
C ILE A 17 8.85 -1.42 34.14
N CYS A 18 7.90 -2.05 34.84
CA CYS A 18 6.77 -2.71 34.21
C CYS A 18 5.79 -1.73 33.55
N GLU A 19 5.53 -0.58 34.17
CA GLU A 19 4.71 0.48 33.54
C GLU A 19 5.38 1.02 32.27
N ARG A 20 6.69 1.26 32.32
CA ARG A 20 7.46 1.73 31.16
C ARG A 20 7.41 0.72 30.02
N LEU A 21 7.66 -0.56 30.31
CA LEU A 21 7.66 -1.63 29.30
C LEU A 21 6.26 -1.82 28.70
N ALA A 22 5.20 -1.82 29.52
CA ALA A 22 3.82 -1.89 29.03
C ALA A 22 3.49 -0.72 28.09
N ARG A 23 3.92 0.51 28.44
CA ARG A 23 3.76 1.68 27.57
C ARG A 23 4.52 1.54 26.27
N GLU A 24 5.79 1.11 26.32
CA GLU A 24 6.59 0.91 25.10
C GLU A 24 5.98 -0.15 24.17
N ILE A 25 5.48 -1.26 24.73
CA ILE A 25 4.76 -2.30 23.99
C ILE A 25 3.51 -1.71 23.32
N ASP A 26 2.72 -0.91 24.05
CA ASP A 26 1.57 -0.23 23.46
C ASP A 26 1.98 0.73 22.35
N GLU A 27 3.07 1.48 22.51
CA GLU A 27 3.57 2.38 21.47
C GLU A 27 4.03 1.63 20.21
N PHE A 28 4.71 0.48 20.35
CA PHE A 28 5.07 -0.35 19.20
C PHE A 28 3.85 -0.77 18.39
N ILE A 29 2.70 -1.02 19.04
CA ILE A 29 1.50 -1.53 18.38
C ILE A 29 0.61 -0.40 17.89
N ASN A 30 0.30 0.56 18.77
CA ASN A 30 -0.82 1.49 18.66
C ASN A 30 -0.41 2.96 18.50
N ARG A 31 0.89 3.31 18.54
CA ARG A 31 1.31 4.73 18.46
C ARG A 31 0.79 5.41 17.19
N ARG A 32 -0.06 6.40 17.39
CA ARG A 32 -0.48 7.35 16.35
C ARG A 32 0.65 8.35 16.12
N ARG A 33 0.87 8.70 14.86
CA ARG A 33 1.82 9.78 14.52
C ARG A 33 1.26 11.11 15.05
N GLY A 34 2.08 11.82 15.82
CA GLY A 34 1.72 13.14 16.33
C GLY A 34 1.83 14.25 15.27
N PRO A 35 1.40 15.48 15.60
CA PRO A 35 1.47 16.64 14.70
C PRO A 35 2.89 16.94 14.22
N SER A 36 3.88 16.75 15.09
CA SER A 36 5.31 17.01 14.82
C SER A 36 6.03 15.85 14.12
N GLY A 37 5.29 14.82 13.68
CA GLY A 37 5.86 13.62 13.09
C GLY A 37 6.01 12.46 14.07
N GLY A 38 6.88 11.51 13.72
CA GLY A 38 7.13 10.31 14.51
C GLY A 38 6.87 9.00 13.78
N ILE A 39 7.33 7.93 14.41
CA ILE A 39 7.24 6.56 13.93
C ILE A 39 5.83 6.03 14.26
N LYS A 40 5.07 5.61 13.25
CA LYS A 40 3.76 4.97 13.48
C LYS A 40 3.93 3.58 14.08
N GLY A 41 2.99 3.16 14.92
CA GLY A 41 2.92 1.78 15.42
C GLY A 41 2.59 0.76 14.31
N LEU A 42 2.81 -0.52 14.62
CA LEU A 42 2.63 -1.64 13.70
C LEU A 42 1.24 -1.66 13.09
N ARG A 43 0.18 -1.35 13.85
CA ARG A 43 -1.20 -1.32 13.35
C ARG A 43 -1.33 -0.48 12.09
N TYR A 44 -0.86 0.76 12.16
CA TYR A 44 -0.93 1.71 11.04
C TYR A 44 0.01 1.32 9.91
N ARG A 45 1.21 0.81 10.21
CA ARG A 45 2.16 0.43 9.16
C ARG A 45 1.68 -0.74 8.31
N PHE A 46 1.05 -1.73 8.95
CA PHE A 46 0.42 -2.86 8.27
C PHE A 46 -0.69 -2.38 7.33
N GLU A 47 -1.57 -1.50 7.82
CA GLU A 47 -2.65 -0.92 7.03
C GLU A 47 -2.12 -0.11 5.84
N GLU A 48 -1.06 0.68 6.05
CA GLU A 48 -0.47 1.54 5.02
C GLU A 48 0.23 0.78 3.90
N GLN A 49 0.86 -0.37 4.22
CA GLN A 49 1.55 -1.17 3.21
C GLN A 49 0.60 -1.68 2.11
N ILE A 50 -0.66 -1.95 2.48
CA ILE A 50 -1.69 -2.49 1.57
C ILE A 50 -2.82 -1.49 1.31
N ALA A 51 -2.63 -0.23 1.68
CA ALA A 51 -3.66 0.79 1.47
C ALA A 51 -3.93 0.98 -0.05
N PRO A 52 -5.15 1.40 -0.44
CA PRO A 52 -5.40 1.81 -1.82
C PRO A 52 -4.43 2.92 -2.25
N GLY A 53 -3.80 2.74 -3.41
CA GLY A 53 -2.77 3.64 -3.94
C GLY A 53 -1.36 3.45 -3.36
N ALA A 54 -1.15 2.49 -2.45
CA ALA A 54 0.19 2.21 -1.90
C ALA A 54 1.15 1.68 -2.98
N GLN A 55 2.43 1.98 -2.85
CA GLN A 55 3.46 1.46 -3.75
C GLN A 55 3.59 -0.06 -3.59
N GLY A 56 3.43 -0.79 -4.70
CA GLY A 56 3.32 -2.24 -4.67
C GLY A 56 4.66 -3.00 -4.58
N PRO A 57 4.59 -4.35 -4.52
CA PRO A 57 5.74 -5.24 -4.47
C PRO A 57 6.79 -4.93 -5.56
N GLY A 58 8.06 -5.03 -5.19
CA GLY A 58 9.19 -4.73 -6.09
C GLY A 58 9.57 -3.24 -6.19
N THR A 59 8.80 -2.35 -5.56
CA THR A 59 9.18 -0.93 -5.44
C THR A 59 10.04 -0.66 -4.21
N THR A 60 10.83 0.42 -4.26
CA THR A 60 11.59 0.90 -3.08
C THR A 60 10.65 1.26 -1.91
N GLY A 61 9.45 1.78 -2.20
CA GLY A 61 8.46 2.10 -1.16
C GLY A 61 8.02 0.85 -0.39
N TRP A 62 7.69 -0.23 -1.12
CA TRP A 62 7.33 -1.51 -0.54
C TRP A 62 8.43 -2.07 0.37
N THR A 63 9.67 -2.16 -0.14
CA THR A 63 10.81 -2.68 0.62
C THR A 63 11.10 -1.86 1.87
N ASN A 64 10.99 -0.52 1.78
CA ASN A 64 11.18 0.35 2.93
C ASN A 64 10.13 0.14 4.02
N HIS A 65 8.86 -0.07 3.64
CA HIS A 65 7.81 -0.38 4.60
C HIS A 65 7.98 -1.78 5.21
N GLU A 66 8.30 -2.80 4.43
CA GLU A 66 8.55 -4.15 4.94
C GLU A 66 9.66 -4.17 5.98
N ARG A 67 10.76 -3.46 5.69
CA ARG A 67 11.86 -3.30 6.64
C ARG A 67 11.40 -2.60 7.91
N ALA A 68 10.67 -1.49 7.79
CA ALA A 68 10.18 -0.75 8.96
C ALA A 68 9.21 -1.57 9.82
N ILE A 69 8.37 -2.41 9.20
CA ILE A 69 7.50 -3.35 9.92
C ILE A 69 8.35 -4.39 10.64
N SER A 70 9.27 -5.04 9.94
CA SER A 70 10.09 -6.13 10.49
C SER A 70 10.97 -5.67 11.66
N GLU A 71 11.56 -4.47 11.55
CA GLU A 71 12.34 -3.84 12.61
C GLU A 71 11.49 -3.50 13.83
N GLN A 72 10.25 -3.02 13.63
CA GLN A 72 9.33 -2.77 14.74
C GLN A 72 8.85 -4.06 15.41
N GLN A 73 8.60 -5.11 14.63
CA GLN A 73 8.27 -6.41 15.19
C GLN A 73 9.42 -6.97 16.01
N LYS A 74 10.68 -6.76 15.58
CA LYS A 74 11.84 -7.08 16.40
C LYS A 74 11.84 -6.29 17.70
N GLY A 75 11.73 -4.97 17.64
CA GLY A 75 11.69 -4.13 18.84
C GLY A 75 10.55 -4.49 19.80
N LEU A 76 9.38 -4.88 19.27
CA LEU A 76 8.27 -5.37 20.07
C LEU A 76 8.59 -6.71 20.75
N ARG A 77 9.25 -7.65 20.06
CA ARG A 77 9.70 -8.91 20.68
C ARG A 77 10.67 -8.63 21.82
N ASP A 78 11.68 -7.78 21.58
CA ASP A 78 12.66 -7.42 22.59
C ASP A 78 11.98 -6.85 23.86
N ARG A 79 10.93 -6.01 23.71
CA ARG A 79 10.17 -5.46 24.84
C ARG A 79 9.27 -6.47 25.54
N LEU A 80 8.72 -7.42 24.80
CA LEU A 80 7.93 -8.50 25.38
C LEU A 80 8.83 -9.42 26.21
N ASP A 81 10.02 -9.73 25.70
CA ASP A 81 11.03 -10.50 26.43
C ASP A 81 11.48 -9.74 27.70
N ASP A 82 11.77 -8.44 27.60
CA ASP A 82 12.08 -7.60 28.77
C ASP A 82 10.92 -7.57 29.79
N TYR A 83 9.66 -7.56 29.34
CA TYR A 83 8.49 -7.57 30.21
C TYR A 83 8.38 -8.89 30.99
N ASP A 84 8.56 -10.01 30.29
CA ASP A 84 8.58 -11.35 30.87
C ASP A 84 9.75 -11.49 31.86
N ASP A 85 10.96 -11.05 31.48
CA ASP A 85 12.19 -11.15 32.27
C ASP A 85 12.16 -10.32 33.58
N ASN A 86 11.26 -9.33 33.68
CA ASN A 86 11.07 -8.52 34.89
C ASN A 86 9.89 -9.00 35.76
N ASP A 87 9.32 -10.18 35.46
CA ASP A 87 8.11 -10.74 36.07
C ASP A 87 6.95 -9.72 36.11
N CYS A 88 6.74 -9.02 35.00
CA CYS A 88 5.76 -7.93 34.96
C CYS A 88 4.32 -8.41 34.83
N ASP A 89 4.04 -9.69 34.61
CA ASP A 89 2.67 -10.22 34.45
C ASP A 89 1.74 -9.85 35.61
N ASP A 90 2.23 -9.92 36.86
CA ASP A 90 1.46 -9.60 38.07
C ASP A 90 1.76 -8.20 38.64
N LYS A 91 2.82 -7.53 38.16
CA LYS A 91 3.34 -6.26 38.70
C LYS A 91 3.04 -5.06 37.81
N GLY A 92 2.81 -5.31 36.53
CA GLY A 92 2.65 -4.29 35.50
C GLY A 92 1.21 -4.06 35.07
N PRO A 93 0.97 -2.99 34.29
CA PRO A 93 -0.28 -2.83 33.56
C PRO A 93 -0.48 -3.96 32.55
N PRO A 94 -1.73 -4.37 32.27
CA PRO A 94 -1.99 -5.39 31.27
C PRO A 94 -1.54 -4.95 29.89
N LEU A 95 -0.91 -5.87 29.15
CA LEU A 95 -0.48 -5.62 27.77
C LEU A 95 -1.68 -5.48 26.82
N PRO A 96 -1.52 -4.75 25.68
CA PRO A 96 -2.52 -4.71 24.63
C PRO A 96 -2.90 -6.12 24.15
N SER A 97 -4.20 -6.35 23.93
CA SER A 97 -4.69 -7.65 23.47
C SER A 97 -3.99 -8.09 22.18
N GLY A 98 -3.45 -9.31 22.20
CA GLY A 98 -2.72 -9.88 21.08
C GLY A 98 -1.35 -9.24 20.83
N ALA A 99 -0.69 -8.65 21.83
CA ALA A 99 0.65 -8.06 21.67
C ALA A 99 1.65 -9.04 21.02
N ARG A 100 1.70 -10.29 21.49
CA ARG A 100 2.52 -11.34 20.84
C ARG A 100 2.13 -11.59 19.39
N ASN A 101 0.83 -11.57 19.05
CA ASN A 101 0.39 -11.74 17.66
C ASN A 101 0.94 -10.63 16.75
N TRP A 102 1.02 -9.38 17.23
CA TRP A 102 1.65 -8.29 16.47
C TRP A 102 3.15 -8.49 16.26
N ALA A 103 3.83 -9.08 17.24
CA ALA A 103 5.26 -9.33 17.20
C ALA A 103 5.66 -10.45 16.22
N PHE A 104 4.79 -11.44 16.01
CA PHE A 104 5.11 -12.65 15.23
C PHE A 104 4.29 -12.81 13.94
N ARG A 105 3.28 -11.97 13.69
CA ARG A 105 2.49 -12.05 12.45
C ARG A 105 3.37 -11.85 11.21
N PRO A 106 3.04 -12.52 10.08
CA PRO A 106 3.72 -12.25 8.81
C PRO A 106 3.49 -10.80 8.37
N VAL A 107 4.48 -10.21 7.69
CA VAL A 107 4.33 -8.92 7.01
C VAL A 107 3.27 -9.02 5.89
N PRO A 108 2.61 -7.91 5.51
CA PRO A 108 1.60 -7.96 4.45
C PRO A 108 2.17 -8.47 3.14
N SER A 109 1.44 -9.39 2.52
CA SER A 109 1.85 -10.07 1.29
C SER A 109 1.48 -9.27 0.04
N ALA A 110 2.15 -9.57 -1.07
CA ALA A 110 1.78 -9.07 -2.40
C ALA A 110 0.31 -9.35 -2.76
N GLY A 111 -0.20 -10.53 -2.39
CA GLY A 111 -1.59 -10.92 -2.64
C GLY A 111 -2.58 -10.07 -1.83
N GLU A 112 -2.26 -9.67 -0.61
CA GLU A 112 -3.07 -8.74 0.18
C GLU A 112 -3.05 -7.33 -0.42
N TRP A 113 -1.89 -6.87 -0.89
CA TRP A 113 -1.78 -5.59 -1.59
C TRP A 113 -2.66 -5.54 -2.85
N SER A 114 -2.61 -6.58 -3.69
CA SER A 114 -3.38 -6.63 -4.94
C SER A 114 -4.90 -6.62 -4.74
N LYS A 115 -5.40 -7.12 -3.61
CA LYS A 115 -6.85 -7.06 -3.27
C LYS A 115 -7.34 -5.62 -3.11
N ASN A 116 -6.50 -4.74 -2.57
CA ASN A 116 -6.83 -3.33 -2.31
C ASN A 116 -6.34 -2.40 -3.43
N ASN A 117 -5.46 -2.91 -4.30
CA ASN A 117 -4.86 -2.21 -5.42
C ASN A 117 -5.09 -3.00 -6.71
N PRO A 118 -6.35 -3.19 -7.14
CA PRO A 118 -6.62 -3.87 -8.38
C PRO A 118 -5.99 -3.05 -9.51
N VAL A 119 -5.06 -3.66 -10.23
CA VAL A 119 -4.65 -3.11 -11.52
C VAL A 119 -5.94 -3.07 -12.34
N ALA A 120 -6.30 -1.89 -12.86
CA ALA A 120 -7.37 -1.82 -13.85
C ALA A 120 -7.00 -2.86 -14.90
N ARG A 121 -7.82 -3.91 -15.03
CA ARG A 121 -7.66 -4.85 -16.14
C ARG A 121 -7.71 -3.96 -17.36
N THR A 122 -6.57 -3.76 -18.02
CA THR A 122 -6.58 -3.44 -19.44
C THR A 122 -7.52 -4.48 -20.00
N VAL A 123 -8.66 -4.02 -20.50
CA VAL A 123 -9.71 -4.85 -21.11
C VAL A 123 -8.94 -5.96 -21.80
N GLU A 124 -9.08 -7.21 -21.31
CA GLU A 124 -8.63 -8.36 -22.09
C GLU A 124 -9.09 -8.02 -23.49
N GLU A 125 -8.18 -7.97 -24.48
CA GLU A 125 -8.60 -7.95 -25.87
C GLU A 125 -9.58 -9.10 -25.96
N ASP A 126 -10.87 -8.79 -25.89
CA ASP A 126 -11.94 -9.75 -25.98
C ASP A 126 -11.81 -10.15 -27.43
N SER A 127 -11.02 -11.21 -27.64
CA SER A 127 -10.89 -11.87 -28.91
C SER A 127 -12.29 -12.15 -29.43
N GLY A 128 -13.26 -12.38 -28.53
CA GLY A 128 -14.68 -12.43 -28.85
C GLY A 128 -15.29 -11.13 -29.39
N LEU A 129 -14.91 -9.94 -28.91
CA LEU A 129 -15.39 -8.65 -29.46
C LEU A 129 -14.74 -8.35 -30.81
N ILE A 130 -13.42 -8.47 -30.92
CA ILE A 130 -12.72 -8.29 -32.21
C ILE A 130 -13.15 -9.34 -33.22
N ASP A 131 -13.38 -10.59 -32.82
CA ASP A 131 -13.89 -11.65 -33.69
C ASP A 131 -15.35 -11.45 -34.05
N LYS A 132 -16.20 -10.94 -33.14
CA LYS A 132 -17.58 -10.55 -33.47
C LYS A 132 -17.60 -9.38 -34.44
N VAL A 133 -16.76 -8.36 -34.24
CA VAL A 133 -16.65 -7.23 -35.17
C VAL A 133 -16.10 -7.74 -36.51
N ARG A 134 -15.05 -8.55 -36.56
CA ARG A 134 -14.51 -9.15 -37.80
C ARG A 134 -15.55 -10.01 -38.52
N LYS A 135 -16.32 -10.82 -37.79
CA LYS A 135 -17.36 -11.69 -38.34
C LYS A 135 -18.59 -10.91 -38.82
N ALA A 136 -18.97 -9.84 -38.11
CA ALA A 136 -20.09 -8.99 -38.47
C ALA A 136 -19.77 -8.02 -39.63
N THR A 137 -18.54 -7.52 -39.68
CA THR A 137 -18.11 -6.50 -40.65
C THR A 137 -17.34 -7.07 -41.84
N GLY A 138 -16.93 -8.35 -41.79
CA GLY A 138 -16.12 -8.96 -42.84
C GLY A 138 -14.71 -8.37 -42.97
N LEU A 139 -14.23 -7.61 -41.97
CA LEU A 139 -12.87 -7.06 -41.88
C LEU A 139 -11.81 -8.16 -41.67
N THR A 140 -11.75 -9.11 -42.59
CA THR A 140 -10.48 -9.76 -42.90
C THR A 140 -9.63 -8.69 -43.58
N GLY A 141 -8.36 -8.55 -43.21
CA GLY A 141 -7.46 -7.51 -43.76
C GLY A 141 -7.41 -7.44 -45.30
N VAL A 142 -7.89 -8.48 -45.98
CA VAL A 142 -8.11 -8.56 -47.44
C VAL A 142 -9.08 -7.50 -47.96
N ALA A 143 -10.19 -7.19 -47.27
CA ALA A 143 -11.15 -6.20 -47.76
C ALA A 143 -10.57 -4.77 -47.71
N LEU A 144 -9.84 -4.45 -46.64
CA LEU A 144 -9.14 -3.17 -46.51
C LEU A 144 -7.98 -3.08 -47.52
N ALA A 145 -7.22 -4.17 -47.71
CA ALA A 145 -6.15 -4.22 -48.70
C ALA A 145 -6.69 -4.08 -50.13
N LEU A 146 -7.78 -4.77 -50.48
CA LEU A 146 -8.47 -4.60 -51.77
C LEU A 146 -9.00 -3.19 -51.94
N TYR A 147 -9.62 -2.61 -50.91
CA TYR A 147 -10.10 -1.22 -50.95
C TYR A 147 -8.95 -0.23 -51.17
N LEU A 148 -7.81 -0.42 -50.52
CA LEU A 148 -6.61 0.41 -50.72
C LEU A 148 -6.00 0.20 -52.12
N ILE A 149 -5.94 -1.03 -52.61
CA ILE A 149 -5.43 -1.33 -53.96
C ILE A 149 -6.34 -0.73 -55.04
N VAL A 150 -7.67 -0.79 -54.87
CA VAL A 150 -8.62 -0.20 -55.82
C VAL A 150 -8.64 1.33 -55.71
N SER A 151 -8.51 1.88 -54.50
CA SER A 151 -8.56 3.33 -54.28
C SER A 151 -7.24 4.05 -54.62
N GLU A 152 -6.08 3.43 -54.39
CA GLU A 152 -4.76 4.01 -54.70
C GLU A 152 -4.17 3.50 -56.03
N GLY A 153 -4.49 2.27 -56.46
CA GLY A 153 -3.93 1.65 -57.68
C GLY A 153 -4.38 2.27 -59.00
N SER A 154 -5.35 3.18 -58.98
CA SER A 154 -5.78 3.92 -60.18
C SER A 154 -4.76 4.96 -60.66
N ARG A 155 -3.76 5.33 -59.84
CA ARG A 155 -2.71 6.27 -60.23
C ARG A 155 -1.69 5.70 -61.24
N VAL A 156 -1.64 4.38 -61.43
CA VAL A 156 -0.72 3.74 -62.39
C VAL A 156 -1.31 3.70 -63.80
N VAL A 157 -2.64 3.74 -63.95
CA VAL A 157 -3.32 3.62 -65.26
C VAL A 157 -3.78 4.98 -65.80
N PHE A 158 -3.98 6.00 -64.96
CA PHE A 158 -4.30 7.36 -65.40
C PHE A 158 -3.23 8.36 -64.91
N PRO A 159 -2.37 8.90 -65.79
CA PRO A 159 -1.50 10.00 -65.42
C PRO A 159 -2.35 11.23 -65.06
N PRO A 160 -1.93 12.05 -64.07
CA PRO A 160 -2.61 13.31 -63.77
C PRO A 160 -2.63 14.20 -65.02
N ARG A 161 -3.84 14.48 -65.52
CA ARG A 161 -4.11 15.38 -66.66
C ARG A 161 -3.90 16.85 -66.26
N ASN A 162 -2.71 17.20 -65.78
CA ASN A 162 -2.35 18.58 -65.48
C ASN A 162 -0.90 18.90 -65.87
N LEU A 163 -0.55 18.53 -67.11
CA LEU A 163 0.60 19.08 -67.84
C LEU A 163 0.06 19.81 -69.08
N VAL A 164 -0.68 20.90 -68.85
CA VAL A 164 -0.89 21.93 -69.87
C VAL A 164 0.22 22.96 -69.65
N PRO A 165 1.14 23.19 -70.61
CA PRO A 165 2.04 24.32 -70.53
C PRO A 165 1.23 25.59 -70.76
N VAL A 166 1.21 26.46 -69.76
CA VAL A 166 0.73 27.83 -69.93
C VAL A 166 1.85 28.60 -70.65
N PRO A 167 1.58 29.23 -71.81
CA PRO A 167 2.57 30.00 -72.55
C PRO A 167 2.97 31.29 -71.82
#